data_AF-A0A1Q7ZSW5-F1
#
_entry.id   AF-A0A1Q7ZSW5-F1
#
_cell.length_a   1.000
_cell.length_b   1.000
_cell.length_c   1.000
_cell.angle_alpha   90.00
_cell.angle_beta   90.00
_cell.angle_gamma   90.00
#
_symmetry.space_group_name_H-M   'P 1'
#
loop_
_entity.id
_entity.type
_entity.pdbx_description
1 polymer ?
#
loop_
_entity_poly.entity_id
_entity_poly.type
_entity_poly.pdbx_seq_one_letter_code
_entity_poly.pdbx_strand_id
1 'polypeptide(L)'
;MPKLLVLYMSRKDEDDFLEYVRSLGNLLILPGTSPGSDFAPVDSLPEPSQDESTRRFWLQYTSSGIPLVTEQVPEKGLFVVDGFQSPVIEFWRSWMVSQVMLPGGIQTDMNYVDDERHDLAKKPAEFRNWFGSIDGWIRKNYTRLGIYIFLGPGARKFREEGGILQGR
;
A
#
# COMPACT_ATOMS: atom_id res chain seq x y z
N MET A 1 -16.40 3.71 -0.55
CA MET A 1 -15.97 2.30 -0.51
C MET A 1 -14.47 2.26 -0.78
N PRO A 2 -13.70 1.60 0.10
CA PRO A 2 -12.27 1.42 -0.09
C PRO A 2 -12.02 0.55 -1.33
N LYS A 3 -10.95 0.87 -2.07
CA LYS A 3 -10.42 0.00 -3.11
C LYS A 3 -9.34 -0.88 -2.51
N LEU A 4 -9.40 -2.19 -2.78
CA LEU A 4 -8.48 -3.19 -2.27
C LEU A 4 -7.95 -4.05 -3.43
N LEU A 5 -6.65 -4.25 -3.48
CA LEU A 5 -6.00 -5.27 -4.30
C LEU A 5 -5.15 -6.17 -3.40
N VAL A 6 -5.35 -7.48 -3.50
CA VAL A 6 -4.49 -8.49 -2.89
C VAL A 6 -3.41 -8.86 -3.88
N LEU A 7 -2.16 -8.79 -3.45
CA LEU A 7 -0.99 -8.91 -4.32
C LEU A 7 -0.08 -10.02 -3.79
N TYR A 8 0.34 -10.92 -4.65
CA TYR A 8 1.46 -11.82 -4.41
C TYR A 8 2.66 -11.30 -5.18
N MET A 9 3.68 -10.86 -4.44
CA MET A 9 4.91 -10.32 -4.98
C MET A 9 6.10 -11.12 -4.46
N SER A 10 6.98 -11.53 -5.37
CA SER A 10 8.37 -11.80 -5.00
C SER A 10 9.07 -10.47 -4.69
N ARG A 11 10.29 -10.54 -4.15
CA ARG A 11 11.12 -9.34 -3.94
C ARG A 11 11.29 -8.51 -5.21
N LYS A 12 11.59 -9.17 -6.33
CA LYS A 12 11.75 -8.49 -7.62
C LYS A 12 10.44 -7.82 -8.08
N ASP A 13 9.30 -8.46 -7.88
CA ASP A 13 8.01 -7.87 -8.24
C ASP A 13 7.72 -6.61 -7.40
N GLU A 14 8.07 -6.64 -6.11
CA GLU A 14 7.95 -5.47 -5.23
C GLU A 14 8.88 -4.34 -5.66
N ASP A 15 10.13 -4.65 -6.00
CA ASP A 15 11.10 -3.65 -6.48
C ASP A 15 10.58 -2.99 -7.78
N ASP A 16 10.16 -3.80 -8.76
CA ASP A 16 9.63 -3.32 -10.04
C ASP A 16 8.33 -2.49 -9.82
N PHE A 17 7.48 -2.88 -8.87
CA PHE A 17 6.28 -2.13 -8.47
C PHE A 17 6.64 -0.78 -7.84
N LEU A 18 7.52 -0.75 -6.85
CA LEU A 18 7.90 0.50 -6.17
C LEU A 18 8.68 1.43 -7.09
N GLU A 19 9.50 0.91 -8.00
CA GLU A 19 10.13 1.70 -9.06
C GLU A 19 9.08 2.38 -9.94
N TYR A 20 8.06 1.64 -10.39
CA TYR A 20 6.97 2.22 -11.15
C TYR A 20 6.21 3.29 -10.36
N VAL A 21 5.83 3.03 -9.10
CA VAL A 21 5.11 4.03 -8.28
C VAL A 21 5.97 5.29 -8.08
N ARG A 22 7.28 5.16 -7.84
CA ARG A 22 8.22 6.29 -7.78
C ARG A 22 8.28 7.07 -9.09
N SER A 23 8.24 6.38 -10.23
CA SER A 23 8.29 7.01 -11.56
C SER A 23 7.08 7.92 -11.85
N LEU A 24 5.95 7.73 -11.16
CA LEU A 24 4.78 8.60 -11.25
C LEU A 24 4.99 9.96 -10.57
N GLY A 25 6.07 10.12 -9.78
CA GLY A 25 6.36 11.30 -8.98
C GLY A 25 5.43 11.45 -7.77
N ASN A 26 5.74 12.43 -6.91
CA ASN A 26 4.93 12.81 -5.74
C ASN A 26 4.68 11.68 -4.73
N LEU A 27 5.57 10.69 -4.67
CA LEU A 27 5.52 9.60 -3.70
C LEU A 27 6.41 9.92 -2.50
N LEU A 28 5.84 9.83 -1.30
CA LEU A 28 6.59 9.53 -0.08
C LEU A 28 6.16 8.16 0.45
N ILE A 29 7.11 7.38 0.93
CA ILE A 29 6.82 6.13 1.62
C ILE A 29 6.98 6.38 3.11
N LEU A 30 5.93 6.15 3.90
CA LEU A 30 5.93 6.38 5.34
C LEU A 30 5.81 5.05 6.09
N PRO A 31 6.36 4.93 7.30
CA PRO A 31 6.16 3.75 8.14
C PRO A 31 4.68 3.59 8.53
N GLY A 32 4.24 2.36 8.83
CA GLY A 32 2.87 2.10 9.26
C GLY A 32 2.47 2.79 10.57
N THR A 33 3.44 3.06 11.46
CA THR A 33 3.28 3.77 12.73
C THR A 33 4.46 4.69 12.98
N SER A 34 4.29 5.69 13.85
CA SER A 34 5.36 6.61 14.28
C SER A 34 5.25 6.89 15.78
N PRO A 35 6.37 7.13 16.50
CA PRO A 35 6.31 7.60 17.89
C PRO A 35 5.78 9.05 18.02
N GLY A 36 5.70 9.80 16.92
CA GLY A 36 5.15 11.16 16.87
C GLY A 36 4.18 11.36 15.72
N SER A 37 3.47 12.48 15.72
CA SER A 37 2.54 12.85 14.64
C SER A 37 3.26 13.20 13.32
N ASP A 38 4.57 13.45 13.37
CA ASP A 38 5.40 13.65 12.19
C ASP A 38 5.97 12.30 11.73
N PHE A 39 5.64 11.91 10.49
CA PHE A 39 6.06 10.64 9.90
C PHE A 39 7.26 10.90 9.00
N ALA A 40 8.45 10.48 9.44
CA ALA A 40 9.64 10.52 8.62
C ALA A 40 9.52 9.54 7.44
N PRO A 41 9.72 9.99 6.18
CA PRO A 41 9.76 9.08 5.04
C PRO A 41 10.89 8.05 5.15
N VAL A 42 10.67 6.88 4.57
CA VAL A 42 11.67 5.82 4.47
C VAL A 42 12.21 5.72 3.05
N ASP A 43 13.53 5.76 2.90
CA ASP A 43 14.19 5.67 1.59
C ASP A 43 14.29 4.22 1.09
N SER A 44 14.44 3.28 2.02
CA SER A 44 14.56 1.84 1.75
C SER A 44 13.66 1.03 2.67
N LEU A 45 13.06 -0.02 2.13
CA LEU A 45 12.28 -0.96 2.93
C LEU A 45 13.21 -2.03 3.53
N PRO A 46 13.08 -2.37 4.83
CA PRO A 46 13.84 -3.48 5.43
C PRO A 46 13.47 -4.83 4.79
N GLU A 47 14.14 -5.93 5.15
CA GLU A 47 13.63 -7.26 4.78
C GLU A 47 12.29 -7.52 5.46
N PRO A 48 11.28 -8.05 4.75
CA PRO A 48 9.99 -8.34 5.36
C PRO A 48 10.11 -9.55 6.29
N SER A 49 9.59 -9.41 7.52
CA SER A 49 9.68 -10.44 8.57
C SER A 49 8.35 -10.61 9.30
N GLN A 50 8.31 -11.39 10.38
CA GLN A 50 7.13 -11.48 11.25
C GLN A 50 6.72 -10.12 11.83
N ASP A 51 7.67 -9.20 12.03
CA ASP A 51 7.39 -7.85 12.51
C ASP A 51 6.58 -7.05 11.47
N GLU A 52 5.42 -6.53 11.88
CA GLU A 52 4.55 -5.72 11.04
C GLU A 52 5.21 -4.41 10.59
N SER A 53 6.13 -3.85 11.39
CA SER A 53 6.85 -2.62 11.05
C SER A 53 7.65 -2.76 9.74
N THR A 54 8.04 -3.98 9.40
CA THR A 54 8.79 -4.30 8.17
C THR A 54 7.88 -4.60 6.98
N ARG A 55 6.56 -4.65 7.19
CA ARG A 55 5.58 -5.13 6.19
C ARG A 55 4.47 -4.16 5.87
N ARG A 56 4.22 -3.15 6.71
CA ARG A 56 3.15 -2.15 6.50
C ARG A 56 3.71 -0.75 6.33
N PHE A 57 3.33 -0.12 5.23
CA PHE A 57 3.77 1.22 4.87
C PHE A 57 2.60 2.02 4.31
N TRP A 58 2.72 3.34 4.31
CA TRP A 58 1.82 4.23 3.59
C TRP A 58 2.53 4.80 2.37
N LEU A 59 1.90 4.71 1.20
CA LEU A 59 2.32 5.41 0.00
C LEU A 59 1.55 6.73 -0.07
N GLN A 60 2.18 7.82 0.34
CA GLN A 60 1.57 9.14 0.36
C GLN A 60 1.72 9.83 -0.98
N TYR A 61 0.62 10.39 -1.47
CA TYR A 61 0.61 11.29 -2.61
C TYR A 61 0.70 12.76 -2.15
N THR A 62 1.85 13.38 -2.37
CA THR A 62 2.17 14.70 -1.80
C THR A 62 1.56 15.90 -2.53
N SER A 63 1.10 15.72 -3.77
CA SER A 63 0.62 16.82 -4.61
C SER A 63 -0.90 17.03 -4.55
N SER A 64 -1.59 16.47 -3.55
CA SER A 64 -3.05 16.57 -3.42
C SER A 64 -3.53 17.88 -2.78
N GLY A 65 -2.66 18.61 -2.07
CA GLY A 65 -3.05 19.75 -1.24
C GLY A 65 -3.81 19.38 0.03
N ILE A 66 -4.11 18.09 0.27
CA ILE A 66 -4.72 17.60 1.51
C ILE A 66 -3.59 17.22 2.49
N PRO A 67 -3.65 17.69 3.75
CA PRO A 67 -2.65 17.34 4.75
C PRO A 67 -2.68 15.84 5.09
N LEU A 68 -1.56 15.35 5.61
CA LEU A 68 -1.52 14.04 6.24
C LEU A 68 -2.21 14.15 7.61
N VAL A 69 -3.30 13.42 7.78
CA VAL A 69 -4.04 13.33 9.05
C VAL A 69 -3.51 12.13 9.83
N THR A 70 -3.20 12.36 11.10
CA THR A 70 -2.67 11.32 12.00
C THR A 70 -3.46 11.26 13.28
N GLU A 71 -3.64 10.05 13.80
CA GLU A 71 -4.34 9.78 15.05
C GLU A 71 -3.38 9.17 16.06
N GLN A 72 -3.51 9.56 17.33
CA GLN A 72 -2.82 8.90 18.42
C GLN A 72 -3.58 7.63 18.80
N VAL A 73 -2.85 6.54 19.04
CA VAL A 73 -3.36 5.30 19.64
C VAL A 73 -2.87 5.25 21.09
N PRO A 74 -3.67 5.74 22.07
CA PRO A 74 -3.19 5.96 23.43
C PRO A 74 -2.68 4.69 24.11
N GLU A 75 -3.31 3.55 23.85
CA GLU A 75 -2.97 2.26 24.46
C GLU A 75 -1.59 1.76 24.04
N LYS A 76 -1.10 2.23 22.89
CA LYS A 76 0.18 1.81 22.32
C LYS A 76 1.25 2.90 22.34
N GLY A 77 0.89 4.12 22.76
CA GLY A 77 1.82 5.27 22.79
C GLY A 77 2.41 5.61 21.43
N LEU A 78 1.67 5.41 20.34
CA LEU A 78 2.11 5.62 18.96
C LEU A 78 1.04 6.35 18.14
N PHE A 79 1.45 6.88 16.99
CA PHE A 79 0.58 7.51 16.00
C PHE A 79 0.42 6.60 14.79
N VAL A 80 -0.75 6.70 14.16
CA VAL A 80 -1.11 6.07 12.89
C VAL A 80 -1.59 7.13 11.91
N VAL A 81 -1.41 6.90 10.62
CA VAL A 81 -2.05 7.73 9.58
C VAL A 81 -3.52 7.34 9.48
N ASP A 82 -4.40 8.33 9.45
CA ASP A 82 -5.79 8.14 9.07
C ASP A 82 -5.86 8.02 7.53
N GLY A 83 -5.92 6.77 7.04
CA GLY A 83 -6.01 6.48 5.61
C GLY A 83 -7.34 6.91 4.96
N PHE A 84 -8.38 7.14 5.75
CA PHE A 84 -9.67 7.61 5.26
C PHE A 84 -9.59 9.12 4.96
N GLN A 85 -9.04 9.92 5.89
CA GLN A 85 -8.87 11.36 5.71
C GLN A 85 -7.66 11.75 4.84
N SER A 86 -6.64 10.89 4.77
CA SER A 86 -5.37 11.24 4.11
C SER A 86 -5.27 10.74 2.66
N PRO A 87 -4.57 11.45 1.76
CA PRO A 87 -4.31 11.05 0.37
C PRO A 87 -3.20 9.98 0.28
N VAL A 88 -3.45 8.82 0.90
CA VAL A 88 -2.47 7.73 1.06
C VAL A 88 -3.04 6.40 0.58
N ILE A 89 -2.15 5.48 0.23
CA ILE A 89 -2.45 4.06 0.00
C ILE A 89 -1.77 3.25 1.11
N GLU A 90 -2.52 2.43 1.82
CA GLU A 90 -1.94 1.40 2.70
C GLU A 90 -1.31 0.33 1.83
N PHE A 91 -0.03 0.02 2.06
CA PHE A 91 0.72 -1.01 1.35
C PHE A 91 1.20 -2.08 2.33
N TRP A 92 0.80 -3.32 2.05
CA TRP A 92 1.27 -4.51 2.75
C TRP A 92 2.15 -5.34 1.84
N ARG A 93 3.32 -5.68 2.33
CA ARG A 93 4.30 -6.47 1.58
C ARG A 93 3.94 -7.94 1.60
N SER A 94 4.08 -8.59 0.45
CA SER A 94 4.15 -10.05 0.41
C SER A 94 5.44 -10.50 1.06
N TRP A 95 5.42 -11.64 1.74
CA TRP A 95 6.63 -12.17 2.35
C TRP A 95 6.58 -13.69 2.43
N MET A 96 7.74 -14.32 2.53
CA MET A 96 7.88 -15.76 2.46
C MET A 96 8.21 -16.32 3.85
N VAL A 97 7.53 -17.40 4.21
CA VAL A 97 7.86 -18.24 5.35
C VAL A 97 8.05 -19.66 4.82
N SER A 98 9.29 -20.13 4.81
CA SER A 98 9.66 -21.42 4.21
C SER A 98 9.22 -21.51 2.74
N GLN A 99 8.34 -22.44 2.39
CA GLN A 99 7.80 -22.63 1.03
C GLN A 99 6.43 -21.95 0.84
N VAL A 100 6.04 -21.04 1.72
CA VAL A 100 4.73 -20.37 1.69
C VAL A 100 4.94 -18.87 1.48
N MET A 101 4.31 -18.33 0.44
CA MET A 101 4.20 -16.89 0.21
C MET A 101 2.88 -16.37 0.80
N LEU A 102 3.01 -15.43 1.73
CA LEU A 102 1.91 -14.74 2.36
C LEU A 102 1.51 -13.53 1.49
N PRO A 103 0.20 -13.28 1.29
CA PRO A 103 -0.25 -12.20 0.44
C PRO A 103 0.07 -10.84 1.05
N GLY A 104 0.45 -9.91 0.18
CA GLY A 104 0.44 -8.49 0.45
C GLY A 104 -0.79 -7.84 -0.16
N GLY A 105 -0.73 -6.52 -0.34
CA GLY A 105 -1.77 -5.80 -1.04
C GLY A 105 -1.65 -4.30 -0.94
N ILE A 106 -2.58 -3.62 -1.60
CA ILE A 106 -2.79 -2.19 -1.41
C ILE A 106 -4.26 -1.89 -1.12
N GLN A 107 -4.50 -0.89 -0.28
CA GLN A 107 -5.82 -0.38 0.01
C GLN A 107 -5.83 1.15 0.09
N THR A 108 -6.91 1.76 -0.38
CA THR A 108 -7.14 3.20 -0.20
C THR A 108 -8.61 3.52 -0.18
N ASP A 109 -8.98 4.51 0.64
CA ASP A 109 -10.27 5.17 0.54
C ASP A 109 -10.24 6.27 -0.52
N MET A 110 -11.33 6.39 -1.27
CA MET A 110 -11.50 7.37 -2.36
C MET A 110 -12.30 8.60 -1.95
N ASN A 111 -12.82 8.57 -0.72
CA ASN A 111 -13.60 9.64 -0.12
C ASN A 111 -12.95 10.03 1.21
N TYR A 112 -13.32 11.19 1.72
CA TYR A 112 -12.98 11.70 3.03
C TYR A 112 -14.20 12.45 3.59
N VAL A 113 -14.21 12.81 4.88
CA VAL A 113 -15.26 13.69 5.42
C VAL A 113 -14.81 15.14 5.25
N ASP A 114 -15.62 15.92 4.56
CA ASP A 114 -15.46 17.37 4.45
C ASP A 114 -16.08 18.02 5.69
N ASP A 115 -15.23 18.47 6.61
CA ASP A 115 -15.66 19.06 7.88
C ASP A 115 -16.49 20.35 7.69
N GLU A 116 -16.25 21.11 6.62
CA GLU A 116 -17.04 22.31 6.35
C GLU A 116 -18.46 21.93 5.93
N ARG A 117 -18.58 20.93 5.06
CA ARG A 117 -19.85 20.48 4.48
C ARG A 117 -20.59 19.45 5.33
N HIS A 118 -19.92 18.87 6.32
CA HIS A 118 -20.40 17.75 7.13
C HIS A 118 -20.90 16.57 6.26
N ASP A 119 -20.23 16.30 5.14
CA ASP A 119 -20.61 15.28 4.16
C ASP A 119 -19.38 14.58 3.56
N LEU A 120 -19.60 13.46 2.87
CA LEU A 120 -18.56 12.73 2.15
C LEU A 120 -18.18 13.45 0.85
N ALA A 121 -16.93 13.89 0.78
CA ALA A 121 -16.32 14.38 -0.44
C ALA A 121 -15.42 13.32 -1.08
N LYS A 122 -15.20 13.44 -2.39
CA LYS A 122 -14.22 12.61 -3.09
C LYS A 122 -12.83 13.17 -2.85
N LYS A 123 -11.84 12.29 -2.64
CA LYS A 123 -10.43 12.71 -2.65
C LYS A 123 -10.05 13.36 -4.00
N PRO A 124 -9.02 14.22 -4.01
CA PRO A 124 -8.63 15.01 -5.17
C PRO A 124 -8.47 14.16 -6.44
N ALA A 125 -8.80 14.75 -7.59
CA ALA A 125 -8.78 14.02 -8.85
C ALA A 125 -7.38 13.49 -9.18
N GLU A 126 -6.35 14.25 -8.82
CA GLU A 126 -4.94 13.94 -8.96
C GLU A 126 -4.57 12.66 -8.21
N PHE A 127 -4.98 12.55 -6.93
CA PHE A 127 -4.78 11.33 -6.13
C PHE A 127 -5.52 10.13 -6.74
N ARG A 128 -6.78 10.33 -7.14
CA ARG A 128 -7.59 9.26 -7.73
C ARG A 128 -7.01 8.76 -9.06
N ASN A 129 -6.48 9.67 -9.88
CA ASN A 129 -5.80 9.35 -11.13
C ASN A 129 -4.46 8.67 -10.87
N TRP A 130 -3.71 9.12 -9.88
CA TRP A 130 -2.46 8.50 -9.44
C TRP A 130 -2.69 7.04 -9.02
N PHE A 131 -3.67 6.77 -8.15
CA PHE A 131 -4.07 5.40 -7.84
C PHE A 131 -4.54 4.63 -9.08
N GLY A 132 -5.29 5.27 -9.98
CA GLY A 132 -5.73 4.67 -11.23
C GLY A 132 -4.57 4.18 -12.11
N SER A 133 -3.47 4.94 -12.18
CA SER A 133 -2.24 4.52 -12.87
C SER A 133 -1.57 3.33 -12.19
N ILE A 134 -1.61 3.24 -10.86
CA ILE A 134 -1.09 2.11 -10.08
C ILE A 134 -1.92 0.84 -10.34
N ASP A 135 -3.24 0.91 -10.18
CA ASP A 135 -4.17 -0.20 -10.45
C ASP A 135 -4.06 -0.67 -11.92
N GLY A 136 -3.98 0.27 -12.87
CA GLY A 136 -3.79 -0.03 -14.28
C GLY A 136 -2.48 -0.77 -14.58
N TRP A 137 -1.38 -0.36 -13.94
CA TRP A 137 -0.09 -1.04 -14.09
C TRP A 137 -0.11 -2.44 -13.51
N ILE A 138 -0.69 -2.63 -12.32
CA ILE A 138 -0.84 -3.97 -11.71
C ILE A 138 -1.64 -4.88 -12.66
N ARG A 139 -2.78 -4.42 -13.17
CA ARG A 139 -3.62 -5.20 -14.10
C ARG A 139 -2.91 -5.56 -15.41
N LYS A 140 -1.98 -4.71 -15.87
CA LYS A 140 -1.22 -4.94 -17.10
C LYS A 140 -0.07 -5.92 -16.90
N ASN A 141 0.62 -5.86 -15.76
CA ASN A 141 1.86 -6.58 -15.55
C ASN A 141 1.66 -7.89 -14.75
N TYR A 142 0.59 -8.00 -13.96
CA TYR A 142 0.36 -9.15 -13.07
C TYR A 142 -0.73 -10.06 -13.62
N THR A 143 -0.64 -11.36 -13.29
CA THR A 143 -1.71 -12.31 -13.59
C THR A 143 -2.85 -12.16 -12.61
N ARG A 144 -4.06 -12.02 -13.13
CA ARG A 144 -5.28 -12.01 -12.32
C ARG A 144 -5.64 -13.44 -11.89
N LEU A 145 -5.68 -13.69 -10.58
CA LEU A 145 -6.14 -14.95 -9.98
C LEU A 145 -7.60 -14.90 -9.51
N GLY A 146 -8.12 -13.69 -9.23
CA GLY A 146 -9.48 -13.48 -8.76
C GLY A 146 -9.94 -12.05 -9.02
N ILE A 147 -11.11 -11.66 -8.50
CA ILE A 147 -11.66 -10.32 -8.78
C ILE A 147 -10.67 -9.21 -8.35
N TYR A 148 -10.07 -9.37 -7.17
CA TYR A 148 -9.13 -8.44 -6.56
C TYR A 148 -7.76 -9.05 -6.26
N ILE A 149 -7.46 -10.24 -6.79
CA ILE A 149 -6.24 -10.99 -6.44
C ILE A 149 -5.33 -11.06 -7.66
N PHE A 150 -4.08 -10.60 -7.49
CA PHE A 150 -3.08 -10.52 -8.56
C PHE A 150 -1.76 -11.18 -8.15
N LEU A 151 -1.10 -11.78 -9.13
CA LEU A 151 0.13 -12.55 -9.01
C LEU A 151 1.21 -11.94 -9.89
N GLY A 152 2.27 -11.43 -9.27
CA GLY A 152 3.44 -10.90 -9.95
C GLY A 152 4.21 -11.98 -10.73
N PRO A 153 4.97 -11.62 -11.79
CA PRO A 153 5.77 -12.57 -12.56
C PRO A 153 6.71 -13.45 -11.72
N GLY A 154 7.43 -12.88 -10.76
CA GLY A 154 8.32 -13.63 -9.87
C GLY A 154 7.56 -14.53 -8.89
N ALA A 155 6.43 -14.06 -8.35
CA ALA A 155 5.55 -14.88 -7.53
C ALA A 155 4.91 -16.04 -8.32
N ARG A 156 4.65 -15.85 -9.62
CA ARG A 156 4.23 -16.93 -10.53
C ARG A 156 5.31 -17.99 -10.67
N LYS A 157 6.54 -17.57 -10.93
CA LYS A 157 7.70 -18.47 -11.01
C LYS A 157 7.89 -19.27 -9.71
N PHE A 158 7.80 -18.60 -8.56
CA PHE A 158 7.83 -19.26 -7.25
C PHE A 158 6.77 -20.37 -7.13
N ARG A 159 5.54 -20.11 -7.56
CA ARG A 159 4.46 -21.12 -7.57
C ARG A 159 4.74 -22.28 -8.52
N GLU A 160 5.26 -21.99 -9.72
CA GLU A 160 5.63 -23.00 -10.72
C GLU A 160 6.76 -23.91 -10.23
N GLU A 161 7.66 -23.40 -9.38
CA GLU A 161 8.76 -24.13 -8.74
C GLU A 161 8.33 -24.92 -7.49
N GLY A 162 7.02 -24.97 -7.19
CA GLY A 162 6.44 -25.75 -6.09
C GLY A 162 6.13 -24.95 -4.83
N GLY A 163 6.34 -23.63 -4.84
CA GLY A 163 5.95 -22.73 -3.77
C GLY A 163 4.43 -22.63 -3.58
N ILE A 164 3.99 -22.44 -2.33
CA ILE A 164 2.58 -22.36 -1.96
C ILE A 164 2.18 -20.90 -1.78
N LEU A 165 1.13 -20.46 -2.46
CA LEU A 165 0.49 -19.17 -2.20
C LEU A 165 -0.55 -19.35 -1.10
N GLN A 166 -0.40 -18.71 0.06
CA GLN A 166 -1.38 -18.81 1.13
C GLN A 166 -2.64 -18.02 0.75
N GLY A 167 -3.79 -18.70 0.69
CA GLY A 167 -5.09 -18.03 0.54
C GLY A 167 -5.38 -17.08 1.70
N ARG A 168 -5.99 -15.93 1.38
CA ARG A 168 -6.48 -14.97 2.37
C ARG A 168 -7.86 -15.37 2.88
#